data_AF-A0A8C7WSM8-F1
#
_entry.id   AF-A0A8C7WSM8-F1
#
_cell.length_a   1.000
_cell.length_b   1.000
_cell.length_c   1.000
_cell.angle_alpha   90.00
_cell.angle_beta   90.00
_cell.angle_gamma   90.00
#
_symmetry.space_group_name_H-M   'P 1'
#
loop_
_entity.id
_entity.type
_entity.pdbx_description
1 polymer ?
#
loop_
_entity_poly.entity_id
_entity_poly.type
_entity_poly.pdbx_seq_one_letter_code
_entity_poly.pdbx_strand_id
1 'polypeptide(L)'
;LIITKTNVCRCKSVINSLIITKQPMRSKHCQACQHCVRRYDHHCPWIENCVGERNHRWFVLYLAVQLLVLLWGMHIAWTGWSHAHSWQLWLRTNGVLLAVAVLLALLSLIVLLLLGSHFYLISLNITTWEFMSRHRISYLKHCGADENPFDRGTLQNLWSFFCLWGTVVWEQVYFREESDQV
;
A
#
# COMPACT_ATOMS: atom_id res chain seq x y z
N LEU A 1 -6.57 -20.14 -7.26
CA LEU A 1 -6.09 -20.22 -5.87
C LEU A 1 -7.26 -20.05 -4.92
N ILE A 2 -7.60 -21.09 -4.17
CA ILE A 2 -8.73 -21.11 -3.23
C ILE A 2 -8.31 -20.33 -1.98
N ILE A 3 -8.80 -19.09 -1.84
CA ILE A 3 -8.60 -18.31 -0.61
C ILE A 3 -9.59 -18.86 0.43
N THR A 4 -9.03 -19.59 1.40
CA THR A 4 -9.75 -20.18 2.53
C THR A 4 -10.52 -19.10 3.30
N LYS A 5 -11.82 -19.35 3.53
CA LYS A 5 -12.74 -18.57 4.37
C LYS A 5 -12.42 -18.74 5.86
N THR A 6 -11.21 -18.43 6.31
CA THR A 6 -10.91 -18.38 7.74
C THR A 6 -10.39 -16.98 8.08
N ASN A 7 -11.09 -16.33 9.02
CA ASN A 7 -10.82 -15.00 9.57
C ASN A 7 -11.28 -13.79 8.74
N VAL A 8 -12.53 -13.79 8.25
CA VAL A 8 -13.22 -12.53 7.90
C VAL A 8 -13.49 -11.77 9.21
N CYS A 9 -12.96 -10.57 9.36
CA CYS A 9 -13.41 -9.66 10.41
C CYS A 9 -14.90 -9.41 10.20
N ARG A 10 -15.76 -9.96 11.06
CA ARG A 10 -17.20 -9.67 11.04
C ARG A 10 -17.43 -8.21 11.43
N CYS A 11 -17.38 -7.30 10.45
CA CYS A 11 -18.32 -6.19 10.45
C CYS A 11 -19.56 -6.69 9.74
N LYS A 12 -20.64 -6.90 10.49
CA LYS A 12 -21.95 -6.94 9.87
C LYS A 12 -22.33 -5.49 9.59
N SER A 13 -22.40 -5.08 8.33
CA SER A 13 -23.20 -3.91 7.98
C SER A 13 -24.66 -4.35 8.07
N VAL A 14 -25.40 -3.84 9.05
CA VAL A 14 -26.86 -3.86 8.99
C VAL A 14 -27.33 -2.47 9.40
N ILE A 15 -27.93 -1.81 8.41
CA ILE A 15 -28.77 -0.63 8.56
C ILE A 15 -29.93 -1.03 9.49
N ASN A 16 -30.14 -0.23 10.53
CA ASN A 16 -31.19 -0.32 11.56
C ASN A 16 -30.95 -1.31 12.72
N SER A 17 -30.75 -0.69 13.90
CA SER A 17 -31.04 -1.19 15.25
C SER A 17 -30.06 -2.18 15.90
N LEU A 18 -29.04 -1.60 16.55
CA LEU A 18 -28.31 -2.12 17.73
C LEU A 18 -27.60 -3.49 17.60
N ILE A 19 -26.45 -3.49 16.92
CA ILE A 19 -25.28 -4.28 17.34
C ILE A 19 -24.06 -3.36 17.25
N ILE A 20 -23.46 -2.98 18.38
CA ILE A 20 -22.15 -2.31 18.40
C ILE A 20 -21.12 -3.39 18.04
N THR A 21 -20.93 -3.65 16.75
CA THR A 21 -19.78 -4.45 16.29
C THR A 21 -18.54 -3.58 16.49
N LYS A 22 -17.81 -3.80 17.58
CA LYS A 22 -16.50 -3.17 17.80
C LYS A 22 -15.60 -3.53 16.63
N GLN A 23 -15.37 -2.56 15.74
CA GLN A 23 -14.38 -2.65 14.68
C GLN A 23 -13.01 -2.86 15.34
N PRO A 24 -12.30 -3.96 15.08
CA PRO A 24 -10.96 -4.17 15.63
C PRO A 24 -10.04 -2.99 15.32
N MET A 25 -9.07 -2.74 16.19
CA MET A 25 -8.12 -1.64 16.00
C MET A 25 -7.41 -1.77 14.65
N ARG A 26 -7.18 -0.62 14.00
CA ARG A 26 -6.62 -0.50 12.63
C ARG A 26 -7.43 -1.19 11.52
N SER A 27 -8.60 -1.78 11.80
CA SER A 27 -9.48 -2.27 10.73
C SER A 27 -10.35 -1.15 10.17
N LYS A 28 -10.93 -1.33 8.98
CA LYS A 28 -11.90 -0.39 8.38
C LYS A 28 -12.89 -1.14 7.46
N HIS A 29 -14.15 -0.73 7.45
CA HIS A 29 -15.11 -1.16 6.44
C HIS A 29 -14.81 -0.50 5.09
N CYS A 30 -14.64 -1.31 4.04
CA CYS A 30 -14.55 -0.83 2.66
C CYS A 30 -15.92 -0.95 2.00
N GLN A 31 -16.48 0.18 1.58
CA GLN A 31 -17.77 0.20 0.86
C GLN A 31 -17.66 -0.41 -0.55
N ALA A 32 -16.51 -0.30 -1.23
CA ALA A 32 -16.34 -0.93 -2.54
C ALA A 32 -16.34 -2.47 -2.41
N CYS A 33 -15.61 -3.02 -1.43
CA CYS A 33 -15.52 -4.47 -1.24
C CYS A 33 -16.59 -5.08 -0.31
N GLN A 34 -17.43 -4.26 0.32
CA GLN A 34 -18.52 -4.68 1.23
C GLN A 34 -18.08 -5.57 2.40
N HIS A 35 -16.85 -5.40 2.90
CA HIS A 35 -16.36 -6.11 4.08
C HIS A 35 -15.34 -5.29 4.87
N CYS A 36 -15.08 -5.71 6.12
CA CYS A 36 -14.05 -5.10 6.96
C CYS A 36 -12.68 -5.73 6.74
N VAL A 37 -11.68 -4.88 6.59
CA VAL A 37 -10.30 -5.24 6.29
C VAL A 37 -9.44 -4.91 7.51
N ARG A 38 -8.67 -5.88 8.01
CA ARG A 38 -7.72 -5.68 9.12
C ARG A 38 -6.52 -4.87 8.65
N ARG A 39 -5.99 -4.00 9.52
CA ARG A 39 -4.88 -3.08 9.20
C ARG A 39 -5.09 -2.47 7.81
N TYR A 40 -6.26 -1.87 7.61
CA TYR A 40 -6.70 -1.37 6.31
C TYR A 40 -5.72 -0.30 5.84
N ASP A 41 -5.22 -0.46 4.63
CA ASP A 41 -4.32 0.50 4.01
C ASP A 41 -5.06 1.37 3.01
N HIS A 42 -5.57 0.77 1.94
CA HIS A 42 -6.44 1.42 0.97
C HIS A 42 -7.26 0.41 0.17
N HIS A 43 -8.25 0.89 -0.58
CA HIS A 43 -8.86 0.14 -1.66
C HIS A 43 -8.15 0.52 -2.96
N CYS A 44 -7.64 -0.48 -3.68
CA CYS A 44 -6.85 -0.27 -4.87
C CYS A 44 -7.65 -0.71 -6.10
N PRO A 45 -8.09 0.22 -6.96
CA PRO A 45 -8.81 -0.12 -8.19
C PRO A 45 -7.97 -0.98 -9.13
N TRP A 46 -6.64 -0.77 -9.16
CA TRP A 46 -5.74 -1.52 -10.05
C TRP A 46 -5.72 -3.03 -9.85
N ILE A 47 -6.04 -3.49 -8.63
CA ILE A 47 -6.16 -4.92 -8.30
C ILE A 47 -7.59 -5.30 -7.94
N GLU A 48 -8.55 -4.36 -8.08
CA GLU A 48 -9.95 -4.50 -7.70
C GLU A 48 -10.14 -5.12 -6.30
N ASN A 49 -9.30 -4.71 -5.36
CA ASN A 49 -9.26 -5.30 -4.02
C ASN A 49 -8.68 -4.33 -2.98
N CYS A 50 -9.00 -4.58 -1.71
CA CYS A 50 -8.37 -3.87 -0.60
C CYS A 50 -6.97 -4.37 -0.31
N VAL A 51 -6.07 -3.44 -0.01
CA VAL A 51 -4.77 -3.69 0.60
C VAL A 51 -4.91 -3.57 2.11
N GLY A 52 -4.45 -4.59 2.83
CA GLY A 52 -4.49 -4.67 4.28
C GLY A 52 -3.61 -5.77 4.83
N GLU A 53 -3.82 -6.16 6.09
CA GLU A 53 -2.88 -7.00 6.86
C GLU A 53 -2.36 -8.24 6.14
N ARG A 54 -3.23 -8.96 5.41
CA ARG A 54 -2.88 -10.24 4.77
C ARG A 54 -2.22 -10.12 3.41
N ASN A 55 -2.37 -8.99 2.72
CA ASN A 55 -1.89 -8.82 1.35
C ASN A 55 -1.01 -7.59 1.12
N HIS A 56 -0.79 -6.74 2.13
CA HIS A 56 0.06 -5.56 2.00
C HIS A 56 1.48 -5.92 1.52
N ARG A 57 2.08 -7.00 2.05
CA ARG A 57 3.39 -7.50 1.58
C ARG A 57 3.40 -7.87 0.09
N TRP A 58 2.32 -8.51 -0.37
CA TRP A 58 2.17 -8.92 -1.77
C TRP A 58 1.95 -7.72 -2.67
N PHE A 59 1.25 -6.69 -2.19
CA PHE A 59 1.09 -5.43 -2.90
C PHE A 59 2.44 -4.70 -3.08
N VAL A 60 3.28 -4.66 -2.05
CA VAL A 60 4.63 -4.06 -2.15
C VAL A 60 5.51 -4.85 -3.13
N LEU A 61 5.46 -6.19 -3.08
CA LEU A 61 6.16 -7.03 -4.05
C LEU A 61 5.65 -6.79 -5.48
N TYR A 62 4.33 -6.68 -5.66
CA TYR A 62 3.72 -6.33 -6.94
C TYR A 62 4.25 -5.00 -7.48
N LEU A 63 4.32 -3.95 -6.66
CA LEU A 63 4.90 -2.66 -7.08
C LEU A 63 6.38 -2.78 -7.47
N ALA A 64 7.17 -3.55 -6.71
CA ALA A 64 8.58 -3.76 -7.02
C ALA A 64 8.77 -4.51 -8.35
N VAL A 65 8.00 -5.58 -8.58
CA VAL A 65 8.03 -6.32 -9.85
C VAL A 65 7.53 -5.46 -11.01
N GLN A 66 6.48 -4.67 -10.80
CA GLN A 66 5.96 -3.74 -11.81
C GLN A 66 7.03 -2.72 -12.22
N LEU A 67 7.76 -2.16 -11.24
CA LEU A 67 8.88 -1.25 -11.52
C LEU A 67 9.97 -1.94 -12.35
N LEU A 68 10.37 -3.17 -11.98
CA LEU A 68 11.38 -3.92 -12.72
C LEU A 68 10.97 -4.17 -14.18
N VAL A 69 9.70 -4.54 -14.42
CA VAL A 69 9.16 -4.75 -15.78
C VAL A 69 9.17 -3.44 -16.58
N LEU A 70 8.80 -2.31 -15.98
CA LEU A 70 8.81 -1.02 -16.65
C LEU A 70 10.24 -0.56 -17.00
N LEU A 71 11.19 -0.73 -16.08
CA LEU A 71 12.61 -0.44 -16.31
C LEU A 71 13.19 -1.32 -17.43
N TRP A 72 12.83 -2.61 -17.44
CA TRP A 72 13.24 -3.52 -18.50
C TRP A 72 12.65 -3.14 -19.86
N GLY A 73 11.38 -2.73 -19.90
CA GLY A 73 10.74 -2.19 -21.10
C GLY A 73 11.44 -0.92 -21.61
N MET A 74 11.84 0.00 -20.71
CA MET A 74 12.62 1.18 -21.08
C MET A 74 13.99 0.81 -21.65
N HIS A 75 14.68 -0.17 -21.06
CA HIS A 75 15.95 -0.66 -21.60
C HIS A 75 15.79 -1.21 -23.02
N ILE A 76 14.75 -2.01 -23.28
CA ILE A 76 14.46 -2.51 -24.64
C ILE A 76 14.19 -1.34 -25.59
N ALA A 77 13.34 -0.38 -25.20
CA ALA A 77 13.03 0.79 -26.02
C ALA A 77 14.28 1.62 -26.35
N TRP A 78 15.19 1.78 -25.39
CA TRP A 78 16.47 2.47 -25.57
C TRP A 78 17.38 1.76 -26.59
N THR A 79 17.45 0.43 -26.54
CA THR A 79 18.27 -0.35 -27.49
C THR A 79 17.68 -0.40 -28.91
N GLY A 80 16.40 -0.05 -29.07
CA GLY A 80 15.69 -0.12 -30.35
C GLY A 80 15.84 1.09 -31.26
N TRP A 81 16.58 2.13 -30.85
CA TRP A 81 16.71 3.35 -31.66
C TRP A 81 17.55 3.16 -32.91
N SER A 82 17.00 3.65 -34.02
CA SER A 82 17.65 3.70 -35.32
C SER A 82 18.24 5.08 -35.59
N HIS A 83 19.40 5.11 -36.25
CA HIS A 83 20.03 6.34 -36.69
C HIS A 83 19.37 6.84 -37.98
N ALA A 84 19.23 8.15 -38.12
CA ALA A 84 18.76 8.78 -39.34
C ALA A 84 19.47 10.13 -39.54
N HIS A 85 19.69 10.51 -40.80
CA HIS A 85 20.46 11.70 -41.15
C HIS A 85 19.75 13.04 -40.87
N SER A 86 18.42 13.04 -40.77
CA SER A 86 17.62 14.23 -40.47
C SER A 86 16.65 13.98 -39.32
N TRP A 87 16.32 15.04 -38.59
CA TRP A 87 15.36 14.97 -37.47
C TRP A 87 13.98 14.51 -37.91
N GLN A 88 13.51 14.93 -39.09
CA GLN A 88 12.20 14.52 -39.61
C GLN A 88 12.16 13.03 -39.93
N LEU A 89 13.23 12.48 -40.52
CA LEU A 89 13.33 11.06 -40.78
C LEU A 89 13.49 10.27 -39.48
N TRP A 90 14.32 10.76 -38.54
CA TRP A 90 14.49 10.15 -37.22
C TRP A 90 13.17 10.06 -36.46
N LEU A 91 12.36 11.13 -36.45
CA LEU A 91 11.04 11.15 -35.82
C LEU A 91 10.06 10.21 -36.52
N ARG A 92 10.10 10.10 -37.85
CA ARG A 92 9.26 9.13 -38.58
C ARG A 92 9.65 7.69 -38.24
N THR A 93 10.94 7.40 -38.09
CA THR A 93 11.42 6.04 -37.80
C THR A 93 11.28 5.66 -36.34
N ASN A 94 11.56 6.58 -35.41
CA ASN A 94 11.60 6.31 -33.97
C ASN A 94 10.43 6.90 -33.18
N GLY A 95 9.51 7.64 -33.82
CA GLY A 95 8.47 8.40 -33.11
C GLY A 95 7.57 7.55 -32.22
N VAL A 96 7.21 6.34 -32.68
CA VAL A 96 6.44 5.38 -31.86
C VAL A 96 7.25 4.89 -30.66
N LEU A 97 8.52 4.54 -30.87
CA LEU A 97 9.41 4.13 -29.78
C LEU A 97 9.63 5.25 -28.77
N LEU A 98 9.77 6.50 -29.23
CA LEU A 98 9.89 7.67 -28.37
C LEU A 98 8.61 7.87 -27.53
N ALA A 99 7.43 7.78 -28.15
CA ALA A 99 6.16 7.91 -27.42
C ALA A 99 5.99 6.81 -26.36
N VAL A 100 6.33 5.56 -26.70
CA VAL A 100 6.31 4.43 -25.76
C VAL A 100 7.34 4.64 -24.65
N ALA A 101 8.57 5.06 -24.96
CA ALA A 101 9.61 5.32 -23.96
C ALA A 101 9.18 6.43 -22.97
N VAL A 102 8.57 7.52 -23.45
CA VAL A 102 8.03 8.58 -22.60
C VAL A 102 6.92 8.05 -21.70
N LEU A 103 5.98 7.26 -22.23
CA LEU A 103 4.91 6.65 -21.43
C LEU A 103 5.49 5.72 -20.35
N LEU A 104 6.43 4.85 -20.70
CA LEU A 104 7.07 3.94 -19.77
C LEU A 104 7.86 4.69 -18.69
N ALA A 105 8.53 5.80 -19.03
CA ALA A 105 9.24 6.64 -18.07
C ALA A 105 8.27 7.30 -17.06
N LEU A 106 7.15 7.83 -17.54
CA LEU A 106 6.11 8.41 -16.67
C LEU A 106 5.50 7.36 -15.73
N LEU A 107 5.15 6.19 -16.26
CA LEU A 107 4.63 5.08 -15.44
C LEU A 107 5.67 4.60 -14.43
N SER A 108 6.94 4.52 -14.81
CA SER A 108 8.04 4.13 -13.91
C SER A 108 8.18 5.12 -12.76
N LEU A 109 8.11 6.42 -13.05
CA LEU A 109 8.17 7.47 -12.02
C LEU A 109 7.00 7.35 -11.03
N ILE A 110 5.77 7.16 -11.53
CA ILE A 110 4.59 6.99 -10.68
C ILE A 110 4.75 5.76 -9.76
N VAL A 111 5.14 4.62 -10.32
CA VAL A 111 5.33 3.39 -9.53
C VAL A 111 6.46 3.53 -8.53
N LEU A 112 7.57 4.19 -8.89
CA LEU A 112 8.68 4.46 -7.99
C LEU A 112 8.26 5.32 -6.80
N LEU A 113 7.52 6.42 -7.04
CA LEU A 113 7.02 7.29 -5.97
C LEU A 113 6.02 6.56 -5.06
N LEU A 114 5.15 5.72 -5.65
CA LEU A 114 4.22 4.91 -4.89
C LEU A 114 4.98 3.88 -4.02
N LEU A 115 5.92 3.15 -4.60
CA LEU A 115 6.76 2.19 -3.86
C LEU A 115 7.54 2.87 -2.74
N GLY A 116 8.16 4.01 -3.02
CA GLY A 116 8.90 4.81 -2.03
C GLY A 116 8.01 5.29 -0.88
N SER A 117 6.81 5.78 -1.16
CA SER A 117 5.86 6.20 -0.12
C SER A 117 5.39 5.02 0.74
N HIS A 118 5.12 3.84 0.16
CA HIS A 118 4.81 2.65 0.95
C HIS A 118 5.99 2.21 1.81
N PHE A 119 7.23 2.21 1.30
CA PHE A 119 8.41 1.90 2.12
C PHE A 119 8.56 2.87 3.29
N TYR A 120 8.36 4.17 3.06
CA TYR A 120 8.37 5.18 4.10
C TYR A 120 7.31 4.89 5.18
N LEU A 121 6.05 4.67 4.78
CA LEU A 121 4.97 4.35 5.71
C LEU A 121 5.20 3.03 6.48
N ILE A 122 5.74 1.99 5.81
CA ILE A 122 6.10 0.72 6.44
C ILE A 122 7.22 0.93 7.47
N SER A 123 8.22 1.76 7.16
CA SER A 123 9.32 2.06 8.08
C SER A 123 8.83 2.73 9.38
N LEU A 124 7.70 3.43 9.32
CA LEU A 124 7.02 4.03 10.48
C LEU A 124 5.89 3.16 11.04
N ASN A 125 5.60 1.99 10.46
CA ASN A 125 4.43 1.17 10.79
C ASN A 125 3.09 1.94 10.73
N ILE A 126 2.96 2.89 9.81
CA ILE A 126 1.74 3.65 9.52
C ILE A 126 1.10 3.07 8.25
N THR A 127 -0.22 2.98 8.19
CA THR A 127 -0.96 2.69 6.94
C THR A 127 -1.25 3.97 6.18
N THR A 128 -1.45 3.91 4.86
CA THR A 128 -1.88 5.07 4.07
C THR A 128 -3.17 5.68 4.61
N TRP A 129 -4.11 4.85 5.08
CA TRP A 129 -5.32 5.32 5.75
C TRP A 129 -5.03 6.14 7.01
N GLU A 130 -4.14 5.65 7.89
CA GLU A 130 -3.77 6.36 9.11
C GLU A 130 -3.07 7.68 8.81
N PHE A 131 -2.18 7.70 7.81
CA PHE A 131 -1.52 8.92 7.36
C PHE A 131 -2.52 9.94 6.81
N MET A 132 -3.38 9.54 5.88
CA MET A 132 -4.30 10.46 5.17
C MET A 132 -5.52 10.87 6.00
N SER A 133 -5.89 10.06 6.99
CA SER A 133 -7.19 10.19 7.68
C SER A 133 -7.07 10.19 9.19
N ARG A 134 -5.89 10.52 9.73
CA ARG A 134 -5.59 10.53 11.16
C ARG A 134 -6.70 11.13 12.02
N HIS A 135 -7.19 12.32 11.65
CA HIS A 135 -8.24 13.05 12.38
C HIS A 135 -9.59 12.30 12.49
N ARG A 136 -9.84 11.33 11.60
CA ARG A 136 -11.07 10.50 11.60
C ARG A 136 -10.94 9.23 12.45
N ILE A 137 -9.75 8.93 12.95
CA ILE A 137 -9.44 7.65 13.61
C ILE A 137 -9.48 7.85 15.13
N SER A 138 -10.45 7.22 15.79
CA SER A 138 -10.73 7.42 17.22
C SER A 138 -9.56 7.10 18.14
N TYR A 139 -8.81 6.02 17.88
CA TYR A 139 -7.68 5.62 18.72
C TYR A 139 -6.45 6.55 18.54
N LEU A 140 -6.35 7.30 17.43
CA LEU A 140 -5.26 8.27 17.23
C LEU A 140 -5.60 9.66 17.76
N LYS A 141 -6.86 9.93 18.13
CA LYS A 141 -7.26 11.23 18.71
C LYS A 141 -6.66 11.48 20.09
N HIS A 142 -6.32 10.41 20.81
CA HIS A 142 -5.73 10.49 22.15
C HIS A 142 -4.21 10.60 22.11
N CYS A 143 -3.58 10.33 20.95
CA CYS A 143 -2.15 10.50 20.76
C CYS A 143 -1.83 11.94 20.33
N GLY A 144 -0.65 12.44 20.69
CA GLY A 144 -0.09 13.69 20.17
C GLY A 144 -0.02 13.71 18.63
N ALA A 145 0.11 14.89 18.03
CA ALA A 145 0.13 15.05 16.58
C ALA A 145 1.25 14.23 15.90
N ASP A 146 2.41 14.15 16.54
CA ASP A 146 3.61 13.47 16.05
C ASP A 146 3.81 12.08 16.66
N GLU A 147 2.94 11.66 17.59
CA GLU A 147 3.06 10.37 18.25
C GLU A 147 2.57 9.22 17.35
N ASN A 148 3.26 8.09 17.40
CA ASN A 148 2.85 6.90 16.68
C ASN A 148 2.94 5.67 17.58
N PRO A 149 1.82 5.19 18.13
CA PRO A 149 1.79 4.09 19.10
C PRO A 149 2.12 2.72 18.48
N PHE A 150 2.40 2.64 17.18
CA PHE A 150 2.77 1.41 16.50
C PHE A 150 4.22 1.39 16.02
N ASP A 151 4.93 2.51 16.14
CA ASP A 151 6.34 2.59 15.76
C ASP A 151 7.21 1.89 16.80
N ARG A 152 8.04 0.94 16.37
CA ARG A 152 9.04 0.27 17.22
C ARG A 152 10.47 0.50 16.73
N GLY A 153 10.66 1.51 15.90
CA GLY A 153 11.91 1.78 15.20
C GLY A 153 11.99 1.11 13.82
N THR A 154 12.63 1.79 12.89
CA THR A 154 12.69 1.46 11.45
C THR A 154 13.04 -0.01 11.17
N LEU A 155 14.10 -0.53 11.79
CA LEU A 155 14.54 -1.90 11.54
C LEU A 155 13.53 -2.94 12.04
N GLN A 156 12.94 -2.70 13.22
CA GLN A 156 11.96 -3.62 13.80
C GLN A 156 10.64 -3.58 13.02
N ASN A 157 10.23 -2.40 12.54
CA ASN A 157 9.04 -2.25 11.71
C ASN A 157 9.20 -2.98 10.37
N LEU A 158 10.34 -2.81 9.70
CA LEU A 158 10.66 -3.50 8.44
C LEU A 158 10.72 -5.02 8.66
N TRP A 159 11.43 -5.48 9.68
CA TRP A 159 11.52 -6.91 10.03
C TRP A 159 10.14 -7.50 10.31
N SER A 160 9.33 -6.81 11.13
CA SER A 160 7.98 -7.25 11.45
C SER A 160 7.10 -7.35 10.20
N PHE A 161 7.20 -6.40 9.28
CA PHE A 161 6.39 -6.39 8.07
C PHE A 161 6.80 -7.47 7.05
N PHE A 162 8.09 -7.63 6.78
CA PHE A 162 8.59 -8.53 5.74
C PHE A 162 8.84 -9.96 6.22
N CYS A 163 9.28 -10.14 7.47
CA CYS A 163 9.77 -11.42 7.97
C CYS A 163 8.79 -12.13 8.91
N LEU A 164 7.87 -11.42 9.58
CA LEU A 164 6.85 -12.06 10.42
C LEU A 164 5.60 -12.37 9.61
N TRP A 165 5.21 -13.64 9.61
CA TRP A 165 4.02 -14.14 8.93
C TRP A 165 2.94 -14.43 9.96
N GLY A 166 1.94 -13.55 10.03
CA GLY A 166 0.85 -13.68 10.99
C GLY A 166 -0.01 -12.43 11.04
N THR A 167 -1.21 -12.58 11.59
CA THR A 167 -2.04 -11.43 11.97
C THR A 167 -1.64 -10.95 13.35
N VAL A 168 -1.57 -9.64 13.54
CA VAL A 168 -1.23 -9.02 14.81
C VAL A 168 -2.51 -8.61 15.53
N VAL A 169 -2.54 -8.80 16.85
CA VAL A 169 -3.60 -8.25 17.72
C VAL A 169 -3.20 -6.83 18.09
N TRP A 170 -3.61 -5.86 17.27
CA TRP A 170 -3.17 -4.46 17.36
C TRP A 170 -3.56 -3.78 18.69
N GLU A 171 -4.64 -4.24 19.32
CA GLU A 171 -5.05 -3.79 20.65
C GLU A 171 -3.97 -4.06 21.70
N GLN A 172 -3.35 -5.25 21.69
CA GLN A 172 -2.28 -5.60 22.63
C GLN A 172 -1.01 -4.78 22.39
N VAL A 173 -0.77 -4.36 21.14
CA VAL A 173 0.36 -3.49 20.80
C VAL A 173 0.13 -2.10 21.37
N TYR A 174 -1.06 -1.54 21.14
CA TYR A 174 -1.42 -0.20 21.58
C TYR A 174 -1.41 -0.06 23.11
N PHE A 175 -2.04 -0.99 23.84
CA PHE A 175 -2.10 -0.92 25.30
C PHE A 175 -0.77 -1.21 26.00
N ARG A 176 0.15 -1.94 25.35
CA ARG A 176 1.50 -2.14 25.88
C ARG A 176 2.29 -0.83 25.90
N GLU A 177 2.24 -0.07 24.81
CA GLU A 177 2.90 1.23 24.76
C GLU A 177 2.29 2.20 25.78
N GLU A 178 0.97 2.20 25.95
CA GLU A 178 0.31 3.02 26.98
C GLU A 178 0.78 2.64 28.40
N SER A 179 1.01 1.35 28.69
CA SER A 179 1.56 0.93 29.97
C SER A 179 3.05 1.25 30.15
N ASP A 180 3.84 1.28 29.08
CA ASP A 180 5.27 1.61 29.14
C ASP A 180 5.52 3.13 29.28
N GLN A 181 4.49 3.97 29.09
CA GLN A 181 4.56 5.42 29.26
C GLN A 181 4.04 5.95 30.62
N VAL A 182 3.52 5.07 31.48
CA VAL A 182 3.05 5.40 32.85
C VAL A 182 4.09 5.01 33.89
#